data_AF-A0A933SM73-F1
#
_entry.id   AF-A0A933SM73-F1
#
_cell.length_a   1.000
_cell.length_b   1.000
_cell.length_c   1.000
_cell.angle_alpha   90.00
_cell.angle_beta   90.00
_cell.angle_gamma   90.00
#
_symmetry.space_group_name_H-M   'P 1'
#
loop_
_entity.id
_entity.type
_entity.pdbx_description
1 polymer ?
#
loop_
_entity_poly.entity_id
_entity_poly.type
_entity_poly.pdbx_seq_one_letter_code
_entity_poly.pdbx_strand_id
1 'polypeptide(L)'
;MKKLLSLTIIFIIIMALAFPLGNHACAEDGFTQKDRELLIELRVKMVEIDKRFEQIDKRFEQVDKRFEQVDKRFEQVDKRFEELREDMNKRFEQVDKRFEQMFTFLWILTGIFTTLTVSVIGFAYWDRRTIIGKAKEETISAIEKDGKLRDLINALRTLAENNKEMANVLRRFNLL
;
A
#
# COMPACT_ATOMS: atom_id res chain seq x y z
N MET A 1 31.59 -121.16 18.20
CA MET A 1 30.68 -120.38 17.33
C MET A 1 29.56 -119.65 18.09
N LYS A 2 28.92 -120.21 19.13
CA LYS A 2 27.80 -119.55 19.86
C LYS A 2 28.16 -118.22 20.59
N LYS A 3 29.39 -118.06 21.11
CA LYS A 3 29.81 -116.83 21.81
C LYS A 3 30.01 -115.63 20.87
N LEU A 4 30.49 -115.84 19.64
CA LEU A 4 30.61 -114.77 18.65
C LEU A 4 29.23 -114.24 18.22
N LEU A 5 28.27 -115.14 18.06
CA LEU A 5 26.91 -114.79 17.64
C LEU A 5 26.16 -113.97 18.70
N SER A 6 26.39 -114.25 19.98
CA SER A 6 25.83 -113.46 21.09
C SER A 6 26.42 -112.05 21.16
N LEU A 7 27.74 -111.92 20.97
CA LEU A 7 28.43 -110.64 21.03
C LEU A 7 28.04 -109.71 19.87
N THR A 8 27.83 -110.25 18.67
CA THR A 8 27.35 -109.48 17.51
C THR A 8 25.92 -108.98 17.72
N ILE A 9 25.05 -109.78 18.36
CA ILE A 9 23.68 -109.37 18.67
C ILE A 9 23.67 -108.24 19.70
N ILE A 10 24.48 -108.35 20.76
CA ILE A 10 24.60 -107.31 21.78
C ILE A 10 25.17 -106.02 21.17
N PHE A 11 26.16 -106.12 20.28
CA PHE A 11 26.72 -104.96 19.57
C PHE A 11 25.68 -104.28 18.67
N ILE A 12 24.86 -105.05 17.94
CA ILE A 12 23.76 -104.53 17.12
C ILE A 12 22.70 -103.83 17.99
N ILE A 13 22.37 -104.38 19.16
CA ILE A 13 21.41 -103.79 20.11
C ILE A 13 21.95 -102.49 20.71
N ILE A 14 23.23 -102.45 21.09
CA ILE A 14 23.88 -101.23 21.61
C ILE A 14 24.00 -100.18 20.50
N MET A 15 24.32 -100.57 19.27
CA MET A 15 24.30 -99.65 18.12
C MET A 15 22.89 -99.13 17.85
N ALA A 16 21.85 -99.96 17.95
CA ALA A 16 20.47 -99.55 17.79
C ALA A 16 19.96 -98.65 18.92
N LEU A 17 20.52 -98.76 20.14
CA LEU A 17 20.19 -97.91 21.29
C LEU A 17 21.01 -96.61 21.35
N ALA A 18 22.24 -96.62 20.84
CA ALA A 18 23.16 -95.48 20.83
C ALA A 18 23.04 -94.61 19.58
N PHE A 19 22.48 -95.13 18.49
CA PHE A 19 22.12 -94.33 17.34
C PHE A 19 20.73 -93.75 17.60
N PRO A 20 20.60 -92.43 17.84
CA PRO A 20 19.27 -91.84 17.93
C PRO A 20 18.61 -92.12 16.58
N LEU A 21 17.48 -92.84 16.59
CA LEU A 21 16.47 -92.63 15.57
C LEU A 21 16.02 -91.18 15.74
N GLY A 22 16.84 -90.27 15.23
CA GLY A 22 16.44 -88.95 14.83
C GLY A 22 15.42 -89.16 13.74
N ASN A 23 14.17 -89.36 14.16
CA ASN A 23 13.02 -88.96 13.37
C ASN A 23 13.06 -87.43 13.26
N HIS A 24 14.05 -86.91 12.54
CA HIS A 24 13.86 -85.70 11.76
C HIS A 24 13.02 -86.09 10.55
N ALA A 25 11.79 -86.54 10.83
CA ALA A 25 10.72 -86.33 9.89
C ALA A 25 10.52 -84.81 9.90
N CYS A 26 11.21 -84.11 8.99
CA CYS A 26 10.66 -82.87 8.47
C CYS A 26 9.32 -83.26 7.85
N ALA A 27 8.27 -83.21 8.66
CA ALA A 27 6.93 -83.13 8.15
C ALA A 27 6.92 -81.90 7.24
N GLU A 28 6.69 -82.10 5.95
CA GLU A 28 6.04 -81.06 5.16
C GLU A 28 4.73 -80.77 5.90
N ASP A 29 4.75 -79.81 6.82
CA ASP A 29 3.55 -79.37 7.53
C ASP A 29 2.64 -78.76 6.47
N GLY A 30 1.75 -79.60 5.93
CA GLY A 30 0.66 -79.16 5.09
C GLY A 30 -0.18 -78.14 5.84
N PHE A 31 -0.73 -77.17 5.09
CA PHE A 31 -1.51 -76.05 5.58
C PHE A 31 -2.37 -76.40 6.82
N THR A 32 -1.95 -75.91 7.98
CA THR A 32 -2.49 -76.36 9.28
C THR A 32 -3.90 -75.84 9.48
N GLN A 33 -4.64 -76.40 10.44
CA GLN A 33 -5.98 -75.88 10.78
C GLN A 33 -5.92 -74.40 11.20
N LYS A 34 -4.86 -73.99 11.91
CA LYS A 34 -4.63 -72.60 12.31
C LYS A 34 -4.44 -71.68 11.12
N ASP A 35 -3.72 -72.13 10.09
CA ASP A 35 -3.53 -71.35 8.87
C ASP A 35 -4.85 -71.15 8.11
N ARG A 36 -5.76 -72.14 8.14
CA ARG A 36 -7.11 -72.02 7.57
C ARG A 36 -7.96 -71.01 8.31
N GLU A 37 -7.91 -71.03 9.64
CA GLU A 37 -8.62 -70.06 10.49
C GLU A 37 -8.09 -68.64 10.27
N LEU A 38 -6.77 -68.46 10.19
CA LEU A 38 -6.14 -67.18 9.86
C LEU A 38 -6.55 -66.68 8.46
N LEU A 39 -6.61 -67.55 7.44
CA LEU A 39 -7.09 -67.14 6.11
C LEU A 39 -8.57 -66.73 6.11
N ILE A 40 -9.40 -67.38 6.91
CA ILE A 40 -10.81 -67.01 7.06
C ILE A 40 -10.92 -65.64 7.75
N GLU A 41 -10.18 -65.41 8.83
CA GLU A 41 -10.16 -64.13 9.53
C GLU A 41 -9.63 -63.01 8.62
N LEU A 42 -8.55 -63.27 7.87
CA LEU A 42 -8.00 -62.34 6.89
C LEU A 42 -9.01 -62.00 5.79
N ARG A 43 -9.73 -63.00 5.27
CA ARG A 43 -10.79 -62.76 4.27
C ARG A 43 -11.91 -61.88 4.83
N VAL A 44 -12.34 -62.11 6.07
CA VAL A 44 -13.36 -61.29 6.73
C VAL A 44 -12.87 -59.85 6.92
N LYS A 45 -11.63 -59.66 7.37
CA LYS A 45 -11.02 -58.33 7.49
C LYS A 45 -10.90 -57.61 6.15
N MET A 46 -10.57 -58.33 5.07
CA MET A 46 -10.51 -57.75 3.72
C MET A 46 -11.88 -57.25 3.27
N VAL A 47 -12.96 -58.04 3.47
CA VAL A 47 -14.33 -57.60 3.16
C VAL A 47 -14.75 -56.38 3.99
N GLU A 48 -14.34 -56.32 5.26
CA GLU A 48 -14.59 -55.14 6.10
C GLU A 48 -13.82 -53.90 5.60
N ILE A 49 -12.57 -54.08 5.19
CA ILE A 49 -11.73 -53.03 4.60
C ILE A 49 -12.37 -52.51 3.30
N ASP A 50 -12.80 -53.40 2.40
CA ASP A 50 -13.47 -53.03 1.15
C ASP A 50 -14.73 -52.19 1.41
N LYS A 51 -15.54 -52.59 2.40
CA LYS A 51 -16.73 -51.82 2.80
C LYS A 51 -16.37 -50.43 3.34
N ARG A 52 -15.26 -50.30 4.08
CA ARG A 52 -14.77 -49.00 4.56
C ARG A 52 -14.25 -48.14 3.41
N PHE A 53 -13.58 -48.72 2.42
CA PHE A 53 -13.15 -48.00 1.22
C PHE A 53 -14.35 -47.48 0.42
N GLU A 54 -15.39 -48.28 0.22
CA GLU A 54 -16.61 -47.82 -0.47
C GLU A 54 -17.28 -46.64 0.26
N GLN A 55 -17.25 -46.63 1.60
CA GLN A 55 -17.72 -45.48 2.39
C GLN A 55 -16.82 -44.24 2.22
N ILE A 56 -15.50 -44.44 2.12
CA ILE A 56 -14.54 -43.36 1.86
C ILE A 56 -14.78 -42.77 0.48
N ASP A 57 -14.96 -43.58 -0.56
CA ASP A 57 -15.23 -43.13 -1.93
C ASP A 57 -16.50 -42.28 -2.00
N LYS A 58 -17.59 -42.71 -1.33
CA LYS A 58 -18.83 -41.92 -1.23
C LYS A 58 -18.61 -40.57 -0.55
N ARG A 59 -17.73 -40.51 0.46
CA ARG A 59 -17.38 -39.24 1.11
C ARG A 59 -16.53 -38.35 0.20
N PHE A 60 -15.62 -38.91 -0.57
CA PHE A 60 -14.84 -38.15 -1.55
C PHE A 60 -15.74 -37.55 -2.64
N GLU A 61 -16.69 -38.31 -3.18
CA GLU A 61 -17.64 -37.80 -4.16
C GLU A 61 -18.50 -36.63 -3.60
N GLN A 62 -18.88 -36.71 -2.31
CA GLN A 62 -19.55 -35.59 -1.64
C GLN A 62 -18.64 -34.37 -1.47
N VAL A 63 -17.35 -34.58 -1.19
CA VAL A 63 -16.36 -33.51 -1.07
C VAL A 63 -16.16 -32.82 -2.43
N ASP A 64 -16.03 -33.58 -3.51
CA ASP A 64 -15.88 -33.03 -4.86
C ASP A 64 -17.08 -32.17 -5.25
N LYS A 65 -18.31 -32.64 -5.00
CA LYS A 65 -19.53 -31.85 -5.23
C LYS A 65 -19.55 -30.54 -4.44
N ARG A 66 -19.02 -30.55 -3.21
CA ARG A 66 -18.89 -29.32 -2.40
C ARG A 66 -17.83 -28.39 -2.96
N PHE A 67 -16.71 -28.90 -3.47
CA PHE A 67 -15.70 -28.09 -4.13
C PHE A 67 -16.24 -27.43 -5.40
N GLU A 68 -16.95 -28.16 -6.26
CA GLU A 68 -17.60 -27.56 -7.44
C GLU A 68 -18.58 -26.43 -7.07
N GLN A 69 -19.31 -26.59 -5.96
CA GLN A 69 -20.19 -25.54 -5.46
C GLN A 69 -19.41 -24.32 -4.95
N VAL A 70 -18.26 -24.54 -4.31
CA VAL A 70 -17.38 -23.48 -3.84
C VAL A 70 -16.80 -22.71 -5.03
N ASP A 71 -16.33 -23.40 -6.06
CA ASP A 71 -15.78 -22.77 -7.27
C ASP A 71 -16.82 -21.89 -7.96
N LYS A 72 -18.06 -22.36 -8.13
CA LYS A 72 -19.16 -21.55 -8.67
C LYS A 72 -19.44 -20.29 -7.85
N ARG A 73 -19.32 -20.38 -6.52
CA ARG A 73 -19.49 -19.21 -5.65
C ARG A 73 -18.33 -18.23 -5.79
N PHE A 74 -17.10 -18.72 -5.94
CA PHE A 74 -15.94 -17.86 -6.21
C PHE A 74 -16.08 -17.13 -7.55
N GLU A 75 -16.46 -17.82 -8.62
CA GLU A 75 -16.72 -17.18 -9.92
C GLU A 75 -17.81 -16.08 -9.82
N GLN A 76 -18.86 -16.32 -9.02
CA GLN A 76 -19.89 -15.31 -8.79
C GLN A 76 -19.36 -14.11 -8.02
N VAL A 77 -18.50 -14.33 -7.02
CA VAL A 77 -17.85 -13.27 -6.25
C VAL A 77 -16.94 -12.43 -7.15
N ASP A 78 -16.13 -13.07 -7.99
CA ASP A 78 -15.25 -12.38 -8.94
C ASP A 78 -16.03 -11.49 -9.90
N LYS A 79 -17.15 -11.99 -10.46
CA LYS A 79 -18.03 -11.17 -11.30
C LYS A 79 -18.57 -9.95 -10.57
N ARG A 80 -19.02 -10.11 -9.32
CA ARG A 80 -19.51 -8.97 -8.51
C ARG A 80 -18.41 -7.97 -8.19
N PHE A 81 -17.18 -8.43 -7.97
CA PHE A 81 -16.03 -7.54 -7.78
C PHE A 81 -15.70 -6.75 -9.04
N GLU A 82 -15.74 -7.38 -10.21
CA GLU A 82 -15.52 -6.68 -11.48
C GLU A 82 -16.62 -5.63 -11.74
N GLU A 83 -17.89 -5.99 -11.55
CA GLU A 83 -19.02 -5.06 -11.64
C GLU A 83 -18.87 -3.86 -10.68
N LEU A 84 -18.48 -4.12 -9.43
CA LEU A 84 -18.25 -3.06 -8.44
C LEU A 84 -17.10 -2.14 -8.86
N ARG A 85 -16.02 -2.70 -9.40
CA ARG A 85 -14.86 -1.95 -9.88
C ARG A 85 -15.24 -1.06 -11.07
N GLU A 86 -16.02 -1.59 -12.01
CA GLU A 86 -16.52 -0.81 -13.14
C GLU A 86 -17.45 0.33 -12.69
N ASP A 87 -18.41 0.07 -11.79
CA ASP A 87 -19.31 1.11 -11.27
C ASP A 87 -18.51 2.20 -10.53
N MET A 88 -17.56 1.79 -9.69
CA MET A 88 -16.69 2.71 -8.98
C MET A 88 -15.89 3.59 -9.95
N ASN A 89 -15.29 3.01 -11.00
CA ASN A 89 -14.57 3.77 -12.03
C ASN A 89 -15.49 4.78 -12.74
N LYS A 90 -16.69 4.37 -13.16
CA LYS A 90 -17.67 5.27 -13.80
C LYS A 90 -18.05 6.44 -12.88
N ARG A 91 -18.26 6.17 -11.60
CA ARG A 91 -18.59 7.21 -10.61
C ARG A 91 -17.41 8.15 -10.37
N PHE A 92 -16.18 7.65 -10.32
CA PHE A 92 -14.98 8.48 -10.24
C PHE A 92 -14.82 9.37 -11.47
N GLU A 93 -14.96 8.84 -12.68
CA GLU A 93 -14.93 9.65 -13.90
C GLU A 93 -16.01 10.74 -13.91
N GLN A 94 -17.20 10.44 -13.41
CA GLN A 94 -18.27 11.44 -13.28
C GLN A 94 -17.90 12.54 -12.28
N VAL A 95 -17.27 12.18 -11.17
CA VAL A 95 -16.79 13.12 -10.15
C VAL A 95 -15.68 14.00 -10.73
N ASP A 96 -14.72 13.42 -11.45
CA ASP A 96 -13.64 14.16 -12.10
C ASP A 96 -14.19 15.20 -13.09
N LYS A 97 -15.17 14.83 -13.93
CA LYS A 97 -15.83 15.77 -14.83
C LYS A 97 -16.52 16.93 -14.10
N ARG A 98 -17.15 16.66 -12.95
CA ARG A 98 -17.76 17.72 -12.12
C ARG A 98 -16.70 18.63 -11.50
N PHE A 99 -15.56 18.07 -11.08
CA PHE A 99 -14.43 18.86 -10.60
C PHE A 99 -13.84 19.74 -11.70
N GLU A 100 -13.63 19.22 -12.90
CA GLU A 100 -13.17 20.02 -14.05
C GLU A 100 -14.11 21.19 -14.35
N GLN A 101 -15.43 20.97 -14.32
CA GLN A 101 -16.42 22.03 -14.47
C GLN A 101 -16.32 23.08 -13.35
N MET A 102 -16.16 22.64 -12.10
CA MET A 102 -15.99 23.54 -10.96
C MET A 102 -14.69 24.35 -11.06
N PHE A 103 -13.57 23.72 -11.43
CA PHE A 103 -12.30 24.40 -11.64
C PHE A 103 -12.39 25.41 -12.79
N THR A 104 -13.08 25.07 -13.88
CA THR A 104 -13.30 25.99 -15.00
C THR A 104 -14.05 27.24 -14.55
N PHE A 105 -15.12 27.07 -13.77
CA PHE A 105 -15.86 28.21 -13.19
C PHE A 105 -14.98 29.04 -12.23
N LEU A 106 -14.20 28.38 -11.38
CA LEU A 106 -13.31 29.05 -10.44
C LEU A 106 -12.23 29.86 -11.15
N TRP A 107 -11.64 29.33 -12.22
CA TRP A 107 -10.66 30.06 -13.04
C TRP A 107 -11.26 31.33 -13.67
N ILE A 108 -12.51 31.28 -14.13
CA ILE A 108 -13.22 32.47 -14.64
C ILE A 108 -13.40 33.51 -13.53
N LEU A 109 -13.88 33.08 -12.36
CA LEU A 109 -14.08 33.97 -11.20
C LEU A 109 -12.76 34.60 -10.73
N THR A 110 -11.70 33.79 -10.61
CA THR A 110 -10.36 34.26 -10.29
C THR A 110 -9.84 35.23 -11.36
N GLY A 111 -10.10 34.98 -12.64
CA GLY A 111 -9.75 35.89 -13.73
C GLY A 111 -10.40 37.27 -13.61
N ILE A 112 -11.69 37.32 -13.28
CA ILE A 112 -12.41 38.58 -13.05
C ILE A 112 -11.87 39.29 -11.81
N PHE A 113 -11.71 38.55 -10.70
CA PHE A 113 -11.23 39.11 -9.44
C PHE A 113 -9.79 39.66 -9.57
N THR A 114 -8.90 38.92 -10.24
CA THR A 114 -7.52 39.35 -10.48
C THR A 114 -7.47 40.58 -11.38
N THR A 115 -8.30 40.63 -12.43
CA THR A 115 -8.41 41.81 -13.31
C THR A 115 -8.87 43.04 -12.52
N LEU A 116 -9.94 42.94 -11.73
CA LEU A 116 -10.42 44.03 -10.88
C LEU A 116 -9.36 44.49 -9.88
N THR A 117 -8.67 43.54 -9.23
CA THR A 117 -7.61 43.83 -8.26
C THR A 117 -6.46 44.60 -8.91
N VAL A 118 -6.01 44.16 -10.08
CA VAL A 118 -4.94 44.84 -10.84
C VAL A 118 -5.40 46.22 -11.29
N SER A 119 -6.64 46.38 -11.75
CA SER A 119 -7.19 47.68 -12.13
C SER A 119 -7.22 48.66 -10.95
N VAL A 120 -7.67 48.22 -9.76
CA VAL A 120 -7.72 49.06 -8.55
C VAL A 120 -6.31 49.44 -8.10
N ILE A 121 -5.37 48.49 -8.05
CA ILE A 121 -3.98 48.75 -7.66
C ILE A 121 -3.33 49.71 -8.67
N GLY A 122 -3.53 49.47 -9.97
CA GLY A 122 -3.02 50.33 -11.03
C GLY A 122 -3.58 51.76 -10.94
N PHE A 123 -4.87 51.90 -10.68
CA PHE A 123 -5.51 53.20 -10.45
C PHE A 123 -4.96 53.91 -9.22
N ALA A 124 -4.82 53.20 -8.08
CA ALA A 124 -4.26 53.77 -6.86
C ALA A 124 -2.80 54.23 -7.04
N TYR A 125 -2.00 53.48 -7.81
CA TYR A 125 -0.64 53.88 -8.15
C TYR A 125 -0.61 55.12 -9.04
N TRP A 126 -1.51 55.21 -10.02
CA TRP A 126 -1.65 56.37 -10.91
C TRP A 126 -2.14 57.62 -10.17
N ASP A 127 -3.17 57.48 -9.34
CA ASP A 127 -3.78 58.54 -8.52
C ASP A 127 -2.76 59.19 -7.57
N ARG A 128 -1.95 58.37 -6.89
CA ARG A 128 -0.85 58.87 -6.06
C ARG A 128 0.15 59.71 -6.86
N ARG A 129 0.42 59.36 -8.12
CA ARG A 129 1.37 60.09 -8.97
C ARG A 129 0.79 61.42 -9.49
N THR A 130 -0.52 61.50 -9.74
CA THR A 130 -1.15 62.70 -10.32
C THR A 130 -1.50 63.76 -9.28
N ILE A 131 -1.91 63.38 -8.06
CA ILE A 131 -2.32 64.34 -7.01
C ILE A 131 -1.11 65.09 -6.43
N ILE A 132 0.03 64.41 -6.21
CA ILE A 132 1.24 65.03 -5.65
C ILE A 132 1.74 66.18 -6.55
N GLY A 133 1.57 66.07 -7.86
CA GLY A 133 1.94 67.13 -8.82
C GLY A 133 1.15 68.42 -8.60
N LYS A 134 -0.19 68.31 -8.44
CA LYS A 134 -1.07 69.47 -8.28
C LYS A 134 -0.90 70.17 -6.93
N ALA A 135 -0.78 69.41 -5.84
CA ALA A 135 -0.59 69.98 -4.51
C ALA A 135 0.74 70.77 -4.41
N LYS A 136 1.77 70.36 -5.15
CA LYS A 136 3.06 71.04 -5.20
C LYS A 136 2.98 72.39 -5.91
N GLU A 137 2.21 72.51 -6.98
CA GLU A 137 2.05 73.78 -7.71
C GLU A 137 1.23 74.81 -6.93
N GLU A 138 0.16 74.39 -6.25
CA GLU A 138 -0.64 75.28 -5.40
C GLU A 138 0.17 75.78 -4.19
N THR A 139 0.95 74.91 -3.55
CA THR A 139 1.83 75.34 -2.44
C THR A 139 2.99 76.22 -2.89
N ILE A 140 3.63 75.94 -4.04
CA ILE A 140 4.70 76.79 -4.57
C ILE A 140 4.16 78.17 -4.97
N SER A 141 3.02 78.24 -5.65
CA SER A 141 2.43 79.52 -6.05
C SER A 141 1.91 80.34 -4.85
N ALA A 142 1.37 79.69 -3.82
CA ALA A 142 1.01 80.36 -2.58
C ALA A 142 2.23 80.95 -1.86
N ILE A 143 3.34 80.20 -1.80
CA ILE A 143 4.60 80.66 -1.19
C ILE A 143 5.22 81.83 -2.00
N GLU A 144 5.11 81.81 -3.33
CA GLU A 144 5.65 82.86 -4.21
C GLU A 144 4.80 84.15 -4.16
N LYS A 145 3.47 84.01 -4.08
CA LYS A 145 2.52 85.14 -4.05
C LYS A 145 2.54 85.90 -2.72
N ASP A 146 2.86 85.23 -1.61
CA ASP A 146 2.86 85.84 -0.28
C ASP A 146 4.05 86.80 -0.05
N GLY A 147 5.02 86.88 -0.97
CA GLY A 147 6.18 87.79 -0.90
C GLY A 147 7.17 87.48 0.23
N LYS A 148 6.78 86.67 1.23
CA LYS A 148 7.54 86.31 2.42
C LYS A 148 8.92 85.75 2.13
N LEU A 149 9.11 85.05 1.00
CA LEU A 149 10.44 84.58 0.59
C LEU A 149 11.38 85.76 0.30
N ARG A 150 10.90 86.80 -0.37
CA ARG A 150 11.70 88.00 -0.65
C ARG A 150 12.01 88.76 0.63
N ASP A 151 11.03 88.88 1.53
CA ASP A 151 11.20 89.56 2.81
C ASP A 151 12.16 88.81 3.74
N LEU A 152 12.09 87.48 3.78
CA LEU A 152 13.05 86.63 4.48
C LEU A 152 14.45 86.77 3.91
N ILE A 153 14.60 86.76 2.58
CA ILE A 153 15.91 86.95 1.93
C ILE A 153 16.49 88.32 2.29
N ASN A 154 15.68 89.38 2.27
CA ASN A 154 16.13 90.72 2.63
C ASN A 154 16.50 90.81 4.12
N ALA A 155 15.68 90.26 5.03
CA ALA A 155 15.98 90.23 6.46
C ALA A 155 17.27 89.44 6.76
N LEU A 156 17.49 88.32 6.07
CA LEU A 156 18.72 87.54 6.18
C LEU A 156 19.93 88.31 5.64
N ARG A 157 19.77 89.06 4.53
CA ARG A 157 20.83 89.91 3.97
C ARG A 157 21.24 91.01 4.95
N THR A 158 20.28 91.68 5.60
CA THR A 158 20.55 92.70 6.63
C THR A 158 21.22 92.09 7.87
N LEU A 159 20.87 90.87 8.26
CA LEU A 159 21.51 90.17 9.37
C LEU A 159 22.96 89.77 9.05
N ALA A 160 23.23 89.42 7.79
CA ALA A 160 24.57 89.08 7.32
C ALA A 160 25.54 90.27 7.26
N GLU A 161 25.05 91.50 7.11
CA GLU A 161 25.91 92.70 7.21
C GLU A 161 26.54 92.83 8.61
N ASN A 162 25.85 92.35 9.64
CA ASN A 162 26.29 92.46 11.04
C ASN A 162 26.99 91.19 11.57
N ASN A 163 26.94 90.06 10.85
CA ASN A 163 27.54 88.79 11.28
C ASN A 163 28.28 88.08 10.13
N LYS A 164 29.60 87.95 10.27
CA LYS A 164 30.50 87.32 9.29
C LYS A 164 30.13 85.86 8.99
N GLU A 165 29.59 85.12 9.96
CA GLU A 165 29.20 83.72 9.74
C GLU A 165 27.94 83.63 8.87
N MET A 166 26.95 84.49 9.11
CA MET A 166 25.72 84.54 8.29
C MET A 166 26.01 84.98 6.85
N ALA A 167 26.92 85.94 6.63
CA ALA A 167 27.35 86.35 5.30
C ALA A 167 28.00 85.20 4.50
N ASN A 168 28.83 84.38 5.15
CA ASN A 168 29.45 83.24 4.51
C ASN A 168 28.44 82.14 4.13
N VAL A 169 27.42 81.90 4.97
CA VAL A 169 26.34 80.95 4.67
C VAL A 169 25.52 81.42 3.46
N LEU A 170 25.14 82.70 3.41
CA LEU A 170 24.37 83.24 2.28
C LEU A 170 25.17 83.27 0.97
N ARG A 171 26.48 83.56 1.02
CA ARG A 171 27.38 83.44 -0.14
C ARG A 171 27.46 82.02 -0.70
N ARG A 172 27.44 80.99 0.16
CA ARG A 172 27.43 79.58 -0.28
C ARG A 172 26.18 79.21 -1.06
N PHE A 173 25.05 79.83 -0.76
CA PHE A 173 23.78 79.63 -1.48
C PHE A 173 23.55 80.64 -2.62
N ASN A 174 24.55 81.47 -2.94
CA ASN A 174 24.49 82.49 -4.00
C ASN A 174 23.36 83.52 -3.80
N LEU A 175 23.02 83.81 -2.54
CA LEU A 175 21.94 84.74 -2.15
C LEU A 175 22.44 86.16 -1.82
N LEU A 176 23.75 86.41 -1.91
CA LEU A 176 24.44 87.64 -1.52
C LEU A 176 25.48 88.02 -2.57
#